data_AF-A0A5C9BB45-F1
#
_entry.id   AF-A0A5C9BB45-F1
#
_cell.length_a   1.000
_cell.length_b   1.000
_cell.length_c   1.000
_cell.angle_alpha   90.00
_cell.angle_beta   90.00
_cell.angle_gamma   90.00
#
_symmetry.space_group_name_H-M   'P 1'
#
loop_
_entity.id
_entity.type
_entity.pdbx_description
1 polymer ?
#
loop_
_entity_poly.entity_id
_entity_poly.type
_entity_poly.pdbx_seq_one_letter_code
_entity_poly.pdbx_strand_id
1 'polypeptide(L)'
;MKNMVMDFADYARAPALKLVMLDMHSLLREVMGLYEANVHPITLRLDARHARVKGDATRLRQVIHNLLQNGQDALQGIDRPEIILSTADEADTLKLRVQDNGSGFPEHLLARAFEPYMTTKPKGTGLGLAIVKKIVEEHGGTITIENVVTGGTRVSVTLPLFEEVA
;
A
#
# COMPACT_ATOMS: atom_id res chain seq x y z
N MET A 1 13.08 -6.85 21.38
CA MET A 1 12.28 -5.90 22.21
C MET A 1 12.61 -4.44 21.95
N LYS A 2 13.89 -4.00 21.89
CA LYS A 2 14.22 -2.58 21.62
C LYS A 2 13.64 -2.02 20.32
N ASN A 3 13.69 -2.79 19.22
CA ASN A 3 13.20 -2.31 17.91
C ASN A 3 11.67 -2.12 17.90
N MET A 4 10.92 -3.03 18.51
CA MET A 4 9.45 -2.95 18.56
C MET A 4 8.92 -1.72 19.31
N VAL A 5 9.66 -1.24 20.32
CA VAL A 5 9.33 -0.01 21.06
C VAL A 5 9.64 1.23 20.22
N MET A 6 10.73 1.21 19.43
CA MET A 6 11.06 2.30 18.50
C MET A 6 10.06 2.37 17.34
N ASP A 7 9.74 1.24 16.71
CA ASP A 7 8.76 1.18 15.62
C ASP A 7 7.38 1.67 16.07
N PHE A 8 7.01 1.41 17.33
CA PHE A 8 5.79 1.96 17.93
C PHE A 8 5.87 3.45 18.21
N ALA A 9 6.99 3.93 18.73
CA ALA A 9 7.20 5.34 18.97
C ALA A 9 7.14 6.15 17.66
N ASP A 10 7.67 5.60 16.57
CA ASP A 10 7.61 6.20 15.24
C ASP A 10 6.20 6.12 14.62
N TYR A 11 5.48 5.01 14.86
CA TYR A 11 4.05 4.91 14.54
C TYR A 11 3.21 5.97 15.28
N ALA A 12 3.53 6.23 16.55
CA ALA A 12 2.82 7.18 17.41
C ALA A 12 3.19 8.65 17.12
N ARG A 13 4.47 8.94 16.83
CA ARG A 13 4.96 10.28 16.44
C ARG A 13 4.90 10.46 14.93
N ALA A 14 3.70 10.74 14.43
CA ALA A 14 3.57 11.24 13.08
C ALA A 14 3.85 12.77 13.06
N PRO A 15 4.91 13.28 12.38
CA PRO A 15 4.98 14.70 12.06
C PRO A 15 3.74 15.15 11.28
N ALA A 16 3.39 16.43 11.42
CA ALA A 16 2.22 17.03 10.79
C ALA A 16 2.21 16.78 9.26
N LEU A 17 1.06 16.35 8.74
CA LEU A 17 0.85 16.10 7.31
C LEU A 17 1.07 17.36 6.49
N LYS A 18 1.86 17.24 5.42
CA LYS A 18 2.04 18.30 4.43
C LYS A 18 1.26 17.96 3.17
N LEU A 19 -0.04 18.22 3.23
CA LEU A 19 -0.96 17.96 2.12
C LEU A 19 -0.79 19.00 1.02
N VAL A 20 -0.33 18.56 -0.15
CA VAL A 20 -0.20 19.37 -1.37
C VAL A 20 -0.90 18.68 -2.54
N MET A 21 -1.14 19.42 -3.62
CA MET A 21 -1.57 18.79 -4.87
C MET A 21 -0.45 17.91 -5.38
N LEU A 22 -0.75 16.63 -5.59
CA LEU A 22 0.20 15.60 -5.93
C LEU A 22 -0.34 14.77 -7.10
N ASP A 23 0.49 14.57 -8.12
CA ASP A 23 0.24 13.58 -9.17
C ASP A 23 0.70 12.18 -8.73
N MET A 24 -0.26 11.31 -8.48
CA MET A 24 -0.01 9.93 -8.05
C MET A 24 0.66 9.08 -9.11
N HIS A 25 0.42 9.31 -10.41
CA HIS A 25 1.10 8.53 -11.45
C HIS A 25 2.58 8.86 -11.49
N SER A 26 2.94 10.14 -11.32
CA SER A 26 4.33 10.57 -11.20
C SER A 26 4.99 9.95 -9.96
N LEU A 27 4.31 9.98 -8.80
CA LEU A 27 4.81 9.34 -7.58
C LEU A 27 5.03 7.82 -7.75
N LEU A 28 4.09 7.12 -8.38
CA LEU A 28 4.18 5.67 -8.60
C LEU A 28 5.39 5.34 -9.48
N ARG A 29 5.64 6.11 -10.55
CA ARG A 29 6.83 5.92 -11.40
C ARG A 29 8.13 6.13 -10.62
N GLU A 30 8.21 7.19 -9.81
CA GLU A 30 9.39 7.43 -8.95
C GLU A 30 9.67 6.25 -8.01
N VAL A 31 8.64 5.76 -7.32
CA VAL A 31 8.78 4.61 -6.42
C VAL A 31 9.19 3.38 -7.21
N MET A 32 8.59 3.12 -8.37
CA MET A 32 8.92 1.96 -9.21
C MET A 32 10.37 1.96 -9.69
N GLY A 33 10.99 3.13 -9.91
CA GLY A 33 12.41 3.23 -10.23
C GLY A 33 13.33 2.61 -9.16
N LEU A 34 12.90 2.57 -7.90
CA LEU A 34 13.65 1.92 -6.81
C LEU A 34 13.50 0.40 -6.81
N TYR A 35 12.51 -0.13 -7.53
CA TYR A 35 12.19 -1.56 -7.57
C TYR A 35 12.70 -2.26 -8.83
N GLU A 36 13.29 -1.55 -9.79
CA GLU A 36 13.80 -2.13 -11.05
C GLU A 36 14.85 -3.23 -10.84
N ALA A 37 15.61 -3.16 -9.75
CA ALA A 37 16.64 -4.15 -9.40
C ALA A 37 16.13 -5.33 -8.56
N ASN A 38 14.83 -5.42 -8.29
CA ASN A 38 14.29 -6.51 -7.46
C ASN A 38 14.22 -7.85 -8.19
N VAL A 39 14.32 -8.92 -7.40
CA VAL A 39 14.28 -10.31 -7.87
C VAL A 39 12.93 -10.66 -8.51
N HIS A 40 11.84 -10.02 -8.07
CA HIS A 40 10.49 -10.28 -8.57
C HIS A 40 9.97 -9.05 -9.34
N PRO A 41 9.61 -9.20 -10.62
CA PRO A 41 9.11 -8.10 -11.43
C PRO A 41 7.75 -7.62 -10.93
N ILE A 42 7.58 -6.30 -10.88
CA ILE A 42 6.31 -5.65 -10.55
C ILE A 42 5.77 -5.04 -11.85
N THR A 43 4.56 -5.45 -12.23
CA THR A 43 3.85 -4.88 -13.38
C THR A 43 3.10 -3.62 -12.95
N LEU A 44 3.45 -2.48 -13.55
CA LEU A 44 2.77 -1.20 -13.32
C LEU A 44 1.68 -0.96 -14.38
N ARG A 45 0.44 -0.70 -13.96
CA ARG A 45 -0.72 -0.37 -14.83
C ARG A 45 -1.40 0.93 -14.40
N LEU A 46 -1.19 1.99 -15.16
CA LEU A 46 -1.69 3.33 -14.83
C LEU A 46 -2.97 3.66 -15.59
N ASP A 47 -4.06 2.93 -15.30
CA ASP A 47 -5.29 3.00 -16.10
C ASP A 47 -6.27 4.12 -15.68
N ALA A 48 -6.04 4.77 -14.52
CA ALA A 48 -6.84 5.93 -14.09
C ALA A 48 -6.62 7.14 -15.00
N ARG A 49 -7.69 7.83 -15.38
CA ARG A 49 -7.62 9.08 -16.17
C ARG A 49 -7.19 10.26 -15.33
N HIS A 50 -7.62 10.30 -14.07
CA HIS A 50 -7.26 11.35 -13.13
C HIS A 50 -6.43 10.76 -12.00
N ALA A 51 -5.29 11.39 -11.70
CA ALA A 51 -4.37 10.91 -10.68
C ALA A 51 -3.91 12.01 -9.71
N ARG A 52 -4.52 13.20 -9.79
CA ARG A 52 -4.22 14.29 -8.87
C ARG A 52 -5.00 14.08 -7.58
N VAL A 53 -4.30 14.05 -6.46
CA VAL A 53 -4.87 13.92 -5.11
C VAL A 53 -4.29 15.01 -4.22
N LYS A 54 -4.96 15.28 -3.10
CA LYS A 54 -4.40 16.11 -2.02
C LYS A 54 -3.62 15.20 -1.08
N GLY A 55 -2.30 15.24 -1.10
CA GLY A 55 -1.50 14.28 -0.33
C GLY A 55 -0.10 14.72 0.06
N ASP A 56 0.44 14.04 1.06
CA ASP A 56 1.83 14.13 1.49
C ASP A 56 2.65 13.05 0.76
N ALA A 57 3.52 13.49 -0.14
CA ALA A 57 4.28 12.59 -0.99
C ALA A 57 5.16 11.61 -0.19
N THR A 58 5.72 12.02 0.95
CA THR A 58 6.58 11.14 1.76
C THR A 58 5.75 10.03 2.40
N ARG A 59 4.57 10.39 2.93
CA ARG A 59 3.63 9.43 3.52
C ARG A 59 3.08 8.46 2.48
N LEU A 60 2.72 8.94 1.30
CA LEU A 60 2.20 8.11 0.22
C LEU A 60 3.27 7.19 -0.39
N ARG A 61 4.54 7.62 -0.44
CA ARG A 61 5.65 6.69 -0.74
C ARG A 61 5.73 5.57 0.28
N GLN A 62 5.61 5.87 1.57
CA GLN A 62 5.61 4.86 2.63
C GLN A 62 4.46 3.86 2.46
N VAL A 63 3.26 4.33 2.09
CA VAL A 63 2.12 3.47 1.73
C VAL A 63 2.51 2.49 0.61
N ILE A 64 3.01 3.00 -0.51
CA ILE A 64 3.37 2.19 -1.67
C ILE A 64 4.46 1.18 -1.30
N HIS A 65 5.51 1.62 -0.61
CA HIS A 65 6.60 0.75 -0.16
C HIS A 65 6.12 -0.39 0.74
N ASN A 66 5.29 -0.10 1.74
CA ASN A 66 4.77 -1.12 2.66
C ASN A 66 3.90 -2.14 1.94
N LEU A 67 3.08 -1.71 0.97
CA LEU A 67 2.26 -2.61 0.18
C LEU A 67 3.10 -3.50 -0.74
N LEU A 68 4.08 -2.93 -1.44
CA LEU A 68 4.97 -3.69 -2.32
C LEU A 68 5.84 -4.68 -1.55
N GLN A 69 6.38 -4.29 -0.39
CA GLN A 69 7.14 -5.20 0.49
C GLN A 69 6.27 -6.35 0.99
N ASN A 70 5.02 -6.06 1.40
CA ASN A 70 4.09 -7.12 1.81
C ASN A 70 3.80 -8.10 0.68
N GLY A 71 3.61 -7.61 -0.55
CA GLY A 71 3.45 -8.46 -1.73
C GLY A 71 4.69 -9.32 -1.97
N GLN A 72 5.89 -8.74 -1.96
CA GLN A 72 7.14 -9.48 -2.18
C GLN A 72 7.37 -10.60 -1.15
N ASP A 73 7.08 -10.34 0.12
CA ASP A 73 7.18 -11.35 1.17
C ASP A 73 6.18 -12.51 0.96
N ALA A 74 5.00 -12.24 0.40
CA ALA A 74 3.98 -13.26 0.14
C ALA A 74 4.35 -14.20 -1.02
N LEU A 75 5.35 -13.82 -1.83
CA LEU A 75 5.80 -14.56 -3.02
C LEU A 75 6.88 -15.60 -2.75
N GLN A 76 7.32 -15.76 -1.49
CA GLN A 76 8.32 -16.76 -1.14
C GLN A 76 7.84 -18.18 -1.47
N GLY A 77 8.56 -18.86 -2.36
CA GLY A 77 8.25 -20.24 -2.78
C GLY A 77 7.13 -20.37 -3.81
N ILE A 78 6.66 -19.25 -4.39
CA ILE A 78 5.64 -19.23 -5.44
C ILE A 78 6.31 -19.47 -6.80
N ASP A 79 5.76 -20.38 -7.60
CA ASP A 79 6.15 -20.53 -9.00
C ASP A 79 5.58 -19.38 -9.83
N ARG A 80 6.42 -18.71 -10.63
CA ARG A 80 6.09 -17.50 -11.41
C ARG A 80 5.49 -16.37 -10.54
N PRO A 81 6.28 -15.80 -9.63
CA PRO A 81 5.82 -14.74 -8.75
C PRO A 81 5.48 -13.47 -9.53
N GLU A 82 4.33 -12.87 -9.21
CA GLU A 82 3.82 -11.66 -9.87
C GLU A 82 3.27 -10.68 -8.82
N ILE A 83 3.58 -9.40 -9.02
CA ILE A 83 2.89 -8.29 -8.36
C ILE A 83 2.36 -7.35 -9.44
N ILE A 84 1.11 -6.94 -9.32
CA ILE A 84 0.48 -5.92 -10.16
C ILE A 84 0.15 -4.71 -9.29
N LEU A 85 0.78 -3.58 -9.61
CA LEU A 85 0.45 -2.27 -9.07
C LEU A 85 -0.39 -1.54 -10.11
N SER A 86 -1.66 -1.26 -9.80
CA SER A 86 -2.59 -0.69 -10.76
C SER A 86 -3.36 0.51 -10.22
N THR A 87 -3.79 1.40 -11.11
CA THR A 87 -4.73 2.49 -10.78
C THR A 87 -5.98 2.40 -11.63
N ALA A 88 -7.12 2.81 -11.10
CA ALA A 88 -8.37 2.94 -11.83
C ALA A 88 -9.17 4.15 -11.29
N ASP A 89 -10.00 4.75 -12.13
CA ASP A 89 -10.99 5.74 -11.69
C ASP A 89 -12.12 5.04 -10.91
N GLU A 90 -12.52 5.61 -9.78
CA GLU A 90 -13.67 5.14 -9.00
C GLU A 90 -14.47 6.36 -8.50
N ALA A 91 -15.44 6.79 -9.32
CA ALA A 91 -16.20 8.03 -9.12
C ALA A 91 -15.25 9.22 -8.85
N ASP A 92 -15.35 9.84 -7.68
CA ASP A 92 -14.55 11.01 -7.28
C ASP A 92 -13.25 10.63 -6.56
N THR A 93 -12.82 9.37 -6.71
CA THR A 93 -11.62 8.84 -6.06
C THR A 93 -10.68 8.17 -7.06
N LEU A 94 -9.38 8.27 -6.78
CA LEU A 94 -8.37 7.42 -7.39
C LEU A 94 -8.31 6.11 -6.61
N LYS A 95 -8.50 4.99 -7.30
CA LYS A 95 -8.29 3.65 -6.71
C LYS A 95 -6.90 3.12 -7.08
N LEU A 96 -6.05 2.92 -6.09
CA LEU A 96 -4.77 2.25 -6.19
C LEU A 96 -4.92 0.79 -5.71
N ARG A 97 -4.43 -0.18 -6.48
CA ARG A 97 -4.46 -1.60 -6.11
C ARG A 97 -3.06 -2.19 -6.17
N VAL A 98 -2.72 -2.97 -5.15
CA VAL A 98 -1.58 -3.90 -5.17
C VAL A 98 -2.13 -5.30 -5.08
N GLN A 99 -1.84 -6.12 -6.08
CA GLN A 99 -2.22 -7.53 -6.12
C GLN A 99 -0.97 -8.39 -6.26
N ASP A 100 -0.84 -9.41 -5.43
CA ASP A 100 0.15 -10.48 -5.57
C ASP A 100 -0.55 -11.81 -5.91
N ASN A 101 0.21 -12.78 -6.41
CA ASN A 101 -0.21 -14.18 -6.54
C ASN A 101 0.40 -15.07 -5.43
N GLY A 102 0.61 -14.48 -4.25
CA GLY A 102 1.26 -15.10 -3.11
C GLY A 102 0.42 -16.10 -2.34
N SER A 103 0.86 -16.38 -1.11
CA SER A 103 0.17 -17.29 -0.18
C SER A 103 -1.17 -16.76 0.36
N GLY A 104 -1.47 -15.47 0.19
CA GLY A 104 -2.69 -14.85 0.70
C GLY A 104 -2.72 -14.73 2.24
N PHE A 105 -3.90 -14.43 2.78
CA PHE A 105 -4.16 -14.38 4.22
C PHE A 105 -5.07 -15.53 4.64
N PRO A 106 -4.80 -16.21 5.77
CA PRO A 106 -5.82 -17.02 6.43
C PRO A 106 -7.06 -16.17 6.77
N GLU A 107 -8.26 -16.68 6.53
CA GLU A 107 -9.52 -15.91 6.68
C GLU A 107 -9.67 -15.26 8.06
N HIS A 108 -9.28 -15.99 9.13
CA HIS A 108 -9.34 -15.50 10.50
C HIS A 108 -8.37 -14.35 10.80
N LEU A 109 -7.35 -14.13 9.96
CA LEU A 109 -6.39 -13.03 10.10
C LEU A 109 -6.74 -11.84 9.19
N LEU A 110 -7.48 -12.07 8.09
CA LEU A 110 -7.84 -11.04 7.12
C LEU A 110 -8.63 -9.88 7.78
N ALA A 111 -9.60 -10.20 8.63
CA ALA A 111 -10.40 -9.21 9.35
C ALA A 111 -9.57 -8.32 10.30
N ARG A 112 -8.40 -8.81 10.72
CA ARG A 112 -7.49 -8.15 11.67
C ARG A 112 -6.20 -7.69 11.01
N ALA A 113 -6.09 -7.76 9.68
CA ALA A 113 -4.85 -7.51 8.95
C ALA A 113 -4.31 -6.08 9.13
N PHE A 114 -5.16 -5.12 9.46
CA PHE A 114 -4.79 -3.73 9.75
C PHE A 114 -4.56 -3.45 11.24
N GLU A 115 -4.73 -4.43 12.13
CA GLU A 115 -4.43 -4.25 13.55
C GLU A 115 -2.91 -4.18 13.77
N PRO A 116 -2.42 -3.26 14.62
CA PRO A 116 -1.00 -3.19 14.97
C PRO A 116 -0.48 -4.52 15.54
N TYR A 117 0.75 -4.88 15.18
CA TYR A 117 1.46 -6.10 15.60
C TYR A 117 0.85 -7.40 15.08
N MET A 118 -0.13 -7.32 14.19
CA MET A 118 -0.68 -8.48 13.53
C MET A 118 0.29 -8.93 12.42
N THR A 119 0.88 -10.12 12.57
CA THR A 119 1.83 -10.67 11.61
C THR A 119 1.86 -12.19 11.68
N THR A 120 1.94 -12.83 10.52
CA THR A 120 2.24 -14.27 10.39
C THR A 120 3.74 -14.52 10.17
N LYS A 121 4.51 -13.44 9.96
CA LYS A 121 5.92 -13.51 9.56
C LYS A 121 6.82 -13.56 10.81
N PRO A 122 7.77 -14.52 10.93
CA PRO A 122 8.64 -14.65 12.10
C PRO A 122 9.50 -13.41 12.42
N LYS A 123 9.82 -12.60 11.41
CA LYS A 123 10.61 -11.36 11.53
C LYS A 123 9.81 -10.09 11.25
N GLY A 124 8.51 -10.19 11.00
CA GLY A 124 7.67 -9.03 10.71
C GLY A 124 7.30 -8.29 11.99
N THR A 125 7.30 -6.95 11.95
CA THR A 125 6.85 -6.12 13.08
C THR A 125 5.33 -6.10 13.22
N GLY A 126 4.60 -6.44 12.17
CA GLY A 126 3.13 -6.36 12.11
C GLY A 126 2.59 -4.93 12.07
N LEU A 127 3.44 -3.92 11.81
CA LEU A 127 3.02 -2.51 11.77
C LEU A 127 2.78 -1.99 10.35
N GLY A 128 3.26 -2.68 9.31
CA GLY A 128 3.21 -2.20 7.92
C GLY A 128 1.80 -1.82 7.45
N LEU A 129 0.84 -2.75 7.53
CA LEU A 129 -0.54 -2.50 7.12
C LEU A 129 -1.28 -1.51 8.04
N ALA A 130 -0.97 -1.51 9.33
CA ALA A 130 -1.53 -0.53 10.28
C ALA A 130 -1.08 0.90 9.94
N ILE A 131 0.20 1.08 9.58
CA ILE A 131 0.75 2.36 9.10
C ILE A 131 0.07 2.77 7.80
N VAL A 132 -0.09 1.84 6.85
CA VAL A 132 -0.78 2.11 5.58
C VAL A 132 -2.20 2.62 5.85
N LYS A 133 -2.97 1.91 6.68
CA LYS A 133 -4.35 2.29 7.02
C LYS A 133 -4.40 3.70 7.61
N LYS A 134 -3.57 3.99 8.62
CA LYS A 134 -3.50 5.30 9.26
C LYS A 134 -3.20 6.41 8.25
N ILE A 135 -2.21 6.22 7.38
CA ILE A 135 -1.84 7.22 6.38
C ILE A 135 -2.99 7.45 5.40
N VAL A 136 -3.63 6.38 4.91
CA VAL A 136 -4.75 6.48 3.96
C VAL A 136 -5.92 7.23 4.58
N GLU A 137 -6.27 6.93 5.83
CA GLU A 137 -7.33 7.64 6.57
C GLU A 137 -6.99 9.11 6.81
N GLU A 138 -5.73 9.43 7.14
CA GLU A 138 -5.21 10.80 7.27
C GLU A 138 -5.29 11.60 5.95
N HIS A 139 -5.37 10.93 4.81
CA HIS A 139 -5.56 11.52 3.47
C HIS A 139 -7.04 11.55 3.04
N GLY A 140 -7.98 11.19 3.93
CA GLY A 140 -9.41 11.11 3.63
C GLY A 140 -9.79 9.93 2.74
N GLY A 141 -8.90 8.95 2.60
CA GLY A 141 -9.11 7.75 1.79
C GLY A 141 -9.66 6.57 2.57
N THR A 142 -9.83 5.44 1.87
CA THR A 142 -10.18 4.17 2.50
C THR A 142 -9.25 3.05 2.02
N ILE A 143 -9.12 1.99 2.80
CA ILE A 143 -8.35 0.81 2.44
C ILE A 143 -9.14 -0.46 2.69
N THR A 144 -9.00 -1.41 1.77
CA THR A 144 -9.59 -2.75 1.85
C THR A 144 -8.54 -3.80 1.50
N ILE A 145 -8.72 -5.01 2.00
CA ILE A 145 -7.87 -6.16 1.74
C ILE A 145 -8.75 -7.39 1.52
N GLU A 146 -8.45 -8.17 0.50
CA GLU A 146 -9.16 -9.39 0.14
C GLU A 146 -8.18 -10.44 -0.37
N ASN A 147 -8.51 -11.72 -0.19
CA ASN A 147 -7.85 -12.80 -0.94
C ASN A 147 -8.41 -12.86 -2.35
N VAL A 148 -7.55 -13.12 -3.33
CA VAL A 148 -7.98 -13.34 -4.72
C VAL A 148 -8.29 -14.81 -4.91
N VAL A 149 -9.40 -15.13 -5.59
CA VAL A 149 -9.85 -16.51 -5.85
C VAL A 149 -8.77 -17.35 -6.55
N THR A 150 -7.97 -16.73 -7.41
CA THR A 150 -6.87 -17.38 -8.14
C THR A 150 -5.59 -17.55 -7.31
N GLY A 151 -5.59 -17.16 -6.03
CA GLY A 151 -4.43 -17.11 -5.15
C GLY A 151 -3.89 -15.69 -4.93
N GLY A 152 -3.27 -15.49 -3.77
CA GLY A 152 -2.67 -14.22 -3.36
C GLY A 152 -3.63 -13.21 -2.72
N THR A 153 -3.12 -12.00 -2.53
CA THR A 153 -3.83 -10.91 -1.85
C THR A 153 -4.05 -9.74 -2.82
N ARG A 154 -5.18 -9.05 -2.66
CA ARG A 154 -5.39 -7.72 -3.23
C ARG A 154 -5.64 -6.72 -2.12
N VAL A 155 -4.82 -5.67 -2.07
CA VAL A 155 -5.05 -4.49 -1.24
C VAL A 155 -5.50 -3.34 -2.14
N SER A 156 -6.63 -2.73 -1.83
CA SER A 156 -7.14 -1.56 -2.57
C SER A 156 -7.19 -0.34 -1.66
N VAL A 157 -6.56 0.74 -2.09
CA VAL A 157 -6.58 2.07 -1.46
C VAL A 157 -7.38 3.01 -2.35
N THR A 158 -8.34 3.73 -1.80
CA THR A 158 -9.01 4.84 -2.47
C THR A 158 -8.54 6.15 -1.87
N LEU A 159 -8.27 7.15 -2.71
CA LEU A 159 -7.92 8.50 -2.31
C LEU A 159 -8.83 9.50 -3.03
N PRO A 160 -9.38 10.52 -2.34
CA PRO A 160 -10.15 11.56 -3.01
C PRO A 160 -9.33 12.24 -4.10
N LEU A 161 -9.94 12.42 -5.27
CA LEU A 161 -9.34 13.24 -6.32
C LEU A 161 -9.27 14.69 -5.85
N PHE A 162 -8.22 15.38 -6.29
CA PHE A 162 -8.12 16.81 -6.08
C PHE A 162 -9.09 17.52 -7.02
N GLU A 163 -10.14 18.09 -6.45
CA GLU A 163 -11.00 19.04 -7.15
C GLU A 163 -10.35 20.43 -7.11
N GLU A 164 -10.02 20.96 -8.28
CA GLU A 164 -9.66 22.36 -8.40
C GLU A 164 -10.94 23.17 -8.27
N VAL A 165 -11.14 23.83 -7.14
CA VAL A 165 -12.26 24.76 -6.97
C VAL A 165 -12.01 25.91 -7.95
N ALA A 166 -12.82 25.97 -9.00
CA ALA A 166 -12.81 27.03 -10.01
C ALA A 166 -13.17 28.40 -9.42
#